data_AF-A0ABD2MU39-F1
#
_entry.id   AF-A0ABD2MU39-F1
#
_cell.length_a   1.000
_cell.length_b   1.000
_cell.length_c   1.000
_cell.angle_alpha   90.00
_cell.angle_beta   90.00
_cell.angle_gamma   90.00
#
_symmetry.space_group_name_H-M   'P 1'
#
loop_
_entity.id
_entity.type
_entity.pdbx_description
1 polymer ?
#
loop_
_entity_poly.entity_id
_entity_poly.type
_entity_poly.pdbx_seq_one_letter_code
_entity_poly.pdbx_strand_id
1 'polypeptide(L)'
;MNNLKSLLYILVKSSKKMFCEDNTVENFWGEIREILANSNKPFLASTAAMLCKYVAYKIEREDDTEQLDDEDIEIWSQENIEWTLLIGKLEDVTLLNILTMKKPVLNENCSLPKLNRDKIDVSLKYVLQRKGSVSELVARWLTQSGIDPEYIVINDRINELHAEENSQPRDADVQTESSFPEEKIRFVQSEGVFQHLNMIRTQWPYSLEAGMILANMSWEYALEWKTDIRNLTCLEACISCLKEIPNFHLRLGLFNLVWKTHLKLLFENATKLLNKVGKVPKERLCIQDTGLTDLQLPMFITICTEFLDTFSDIVQEMYNVPKKQLNFEPLWENGGQPLAELAVQQTNINYELLLVHYQLSLVFQMLCTFSIKSIKPINNLFDSEVISVLFKDFQEKPEIDYSRTDSKLNAARVQFLTKVISLSVEAITVKDDEIYATDHVFWMSKCRLLGMIWDLDIDSLRKHQVVQLFTHGYNIMAYDLSGSVSDRNQLGIELLALAGKRMSKHVAASSNLGTQLAALTPTVTRYMDTLNGDWCAESTLKDIIDLTTLSISCLEDDQPEYKLAMLLLEACSTLRDMDG
;
A
#
# COMPACT_ATOMS: atom_id res chain seq x y z
N MET A 1 -32.67 -9.28 42.77
CA MET A 1 -31.37 -9.80 43.26
C MET A 1 -31.50 -10.63 44.55
N ASN A 2 -32.23 -10.19 45.58
CA ASN A 2 -32.37 -10.95 46.83
C ASN A 2 -32.93 -12.38 46.65
N ASN A 3 -33.94 -12.58 45.80
CA ASN A 3 -34.51 -13.91 45.56
C ASN A 3 -33.52 -14.88 44.89
N LEU A 4 -32.69 -14.40 43.95
CA LEU A 4 -31.69 -15.22 43.25
C LEU A 4 -30.55 -15.61 44.20
N LYS A 5 -30.11 -14.65 45.03
CA LYS A 5 -29.11 -14.89 46.09
C LYS A 5 -29.58 -15.94 47.10
N SER A 6 -30.84 -15.85 47.55
CA SER A 6 -31.43 -16.84 48.46
C SER A 6 -31.58 -18.21 47.80
N LEU A 7 -31.96 -18.26 46.52
CA LEU A 7 -32.07 -19.50 45.75
C LEU A 7 -30.70 -20.19 45.60
N LEU A 8 -29.67 -19.45 45.19
CA LEU A 8 -28.29 -19.95 45.08
C LEU A 8 -27.79 -20.49 46.42
N TYR A 9 -27.98 -19.73 47.50
CA TYR A 9 -27.58 -20.18 48.84
C TYR A 9 -28.28 -21.48 49.26
N ILE A 10 -29.58 -21.64 48.99
CA ILE A 10 -30.32 -22.87 49.29
C ILE A 10 -29.81 -24.04 48.42
N LEU A 11 -29.54 -23.81 47.13
CA LEU A 11 -29.01 -24.83 46.22
C LEU A 11 -27.65 -25.36 46.68
N VAL A 12 -26.72 -24.48 47.03
CA VAL A 12 -25.38 -24.89 47.52
C VAL A 12 -25.47 -25.58 48.88
N LYS A 13 -26.33 -25.11 49.78
CA LYS A 13 -26.55 -25.77 51.07
C LYS A 13 -27.18 -27.15 50.91
N SER A 14 -27.99 -27.33 49.87
CA SER A 14 -28.60 -28.62 49.54
C SER A 14 -27.60 -29.58 48.89
N SER A 15 -26.69 -29.08 48.04
CA SER A 15 -25.62 -29.91 47.46
C SER A 15 -24.63 -30.38 48.52
N LYS A 16 -24.21 -29.50 49.44
CA LYS A 16 -23.41 -29.88 50.63
C LYS A 16 -24.07 -30.97 51.48
N LYS A 17 -25.40 -30.96 51.60
CA LYS A 17 -26.16 -31.98 52.36
C LYS A 17 -26.33 -33.30 51.63
N MET A 18 -26.20 -33.34 50.30
CA MET A 18 -26.37 -34.56 49.50
C MET A 18 -25.05 -35.30 49.23
N PHE A 19 -23.90 -34.64 49.35
CA PHE A 19 -22.59 -35.23 49.05
C PHE A 19 -21.60 -34.94 50.19
N CYS A 20 -21.20 -35.98 50.94
CA CYS A 20 -20.33 -35.92 52.14
C CYS A 20 -18.82 -35.72 51.86
N GLU A 21 -18.41 -35.23 50.68
CA GLU A 21 -16.98 -35.07 50.34
C GLU A 21 -16.64 -33.60 50.03
N ASP A 22 -15.57 -33.10 50.66
CA ASP A 22 -15.13 -31.70 50.59
C ASP A 22 -14.88 -31.20 49.15
N ASN A 23 -14.45 -32.08 48.24
CA ASN A 23 -14.20 -31.76 46.82
C ASN A 23 -15.47 -31.43 46.00
N THR A 24 -16.67 -31.66 46.54
CA THR A 24 -17.92 -31.48 45.77
C THR A 24 -18.32 -30.01 45.61
N VAL A 25 -17.94 -29.16 46.55
CA VAL A 25 -18.27 -27.72 46.56
C VAL A 25 -17.35 -26.95 45.63
N GLU A 26 -16.06 -27.27 45.63
CA GLU A 26 -15.09 -26.72 44.68
C GLU A 26 -15.46 -27.10 43.24
N ASN A 27 -15.84 -28.37 43.00
CA ASN A 27 -16.34 -28.80 41.69
C ASN A 27 -17.61 -28.06 41.27
N PHE A 28 -18.57 -27.87 42.19
CA PHE A 28 -19.79 -27.12 41.91
C PHE A 28 -19.49 -25.67 41.51
N TRP A 29 -18.61 -24.99 42.24
CA TRP A 29 -18.22 -23.62 41.90
C TRP A 29 -17.41 -23.56 40.61
N GLY A 30 -16.55 -24.54 40.36
CA GLY A 30 -15.84 -24.71 39.09
C GLY A 30 -16.78 -24.80 37.89
N GLU A 31 -17.83 -25.62 37.97
CA GLU A 31 -18.86 -25.72 36.92
C GLU A 31 -19.59 -24.38 36.69
N ILE A 32 -19.94 -23.66 37.76
CA ILE A 32 -20.54 -22.33 37.63
C ILE A 32 -19.58 -21.34 36.99
N ARG A 33 -18.30 -21.32 37.41
CA ARG A 33 -17.27 -20.47 36.80
C ARG A 33 -17.16 -20.74 35.30
N GLU A 34 -17.18 -22.00 34.88
CA GLU A 34 -17.14 -22.36 33.47
C GLU A 34 -18.38 -21.86 32.68
N ILE A 35 -19.58 -22.03 33.24
CA ILE A 35 -20.82 -21.54 32.63
C ILE A 35 -20.77 -20.01 32.47
N LEU A 36 -20.32 -19.30 33.50
CA LEU A 36 -20.21 -17.84 33.48
C LEU A 36 -19.15 -17.36 32.49
N ALA A 37 -18.00 -18.03 32.43
CA ALA A 37 -16.95 -17.73 31.46
C ALA A 37 -17.41 -17.96 30.00
N ASN A 38 -18.30 -18.92 29.77
CA ASN A 38 -18.86 -19.23 28.45
C ASN A 38 -20.09 -18.39 28.07
N SER A 39 -20.55 -17.48 28.95
CA SER A 39 -21.73 -16.66 28.68
C SER A 39 -21.47 -15.60 27.61
N ASN A 40 -22.36 -15.52 26.62
CA ASN A 40 -22.38 -14.46 25.60
C ASN A 40 -22.89 -13.11 26.13
N LYS A 41 -23.15 -13.00 27.44
CA LYS A 41 -23.56 -11.75 28.11
C LYS A 41 -22.60 -11.44 29.26
N PRO A 42 -21.37 -10.95 28.97
CA PRO A 42 -20.32 -10.76 29.97
C PRO A 42 -20.75 -9.89 31.16
N PHE A 43 -21.51 -8.81 30.92
CA PHE A 43 -22.01 -7.94 31.98
C PHE A 43 -22.91 -8.69 33.00
N LEU A 44 -23.84 -9.50 32.49
CA LEU A 44 -24.73 -10.30 33.33
C LEU A 44 -23.95 -11.43 34.01
N ALA A 45 -22.97 -12.01 33.33
CA ALA A 45 -22.09 -13.03 33.90
C ALA A 45 -21.23 -12.47 35.04
N SER A 46 -20.66 -11.26 34.88
CA SER A 46 -19.90 -10.58 35.94
C SER A 46 -20.79 -10.29 37.15
N THR A 47 -22.00 -9.77 36.92
CA THR A 47 -22.97 -9.54 38.00
C THR A 47 -23.34 -10.84 38.73
N ALA A 48 -23.51 -11.94 38.00
CA ALA A 48 -23.78 -13.25 38.57
C ALA A 48 -22.56 -13.81 39.33
N ALA A 49 -21.34 -13.60 38.83
CA ALA A 49 -20.09 -13.99 39.50
C ALA A 49 -19.92 -13.25 40.84
N MET A 50 -20.20 -11.94 40.89
CA MET A 50 -20.21 -11.16 42.14
C MET A 50 -21.21 -11.72 43.18
N LEU A 51 -22.40 -12.13 42.73
CA LEU A 51 -23.39 -12.78 43.58
C LEU A 51 -22.91 -14.16 44.08
N CYS A 52 -22.30 -14.96 43.21
CA CYS A 52 -21.75 -16.26 43.57
C CYS A 52 -20.60 -16.12 44.58
N LYS A 53 -19.67 -15.19 44.35
CA LYS A 53 -18.60 -14.81 45.28
C LYS A 53 -19.16 -14.46 46.67
N TYR A 54 -20.19 -13.64 46.73
CA TYR A 54 -20.82 -13.29 48.01
C TYR A 54 -21.42 -14.52 48.71
N VAL A 55 -22.07 -15.42 47.97
CA VAL A 55 -22.67 -16.64 48.53
C VAL A 55 -21.58 -17.60 49.02
N ALA A 56 -20.51 -17.79 48.24
CA ALA A 56 -19.34 -18.59 48.61
C ALA A 56 -18.71 -18.07 49.92
N TYR A 57 -18.43 -16.77 49.98
CA TYR A 57 -17.91 -16.12 51.19
C TYR A 57 -18.81 -16.32 52.42
N LYS A 58 -20.13 -16.22 52.24
CA LYS A 58 -21.08 -16.42 53.35
C LYS A 58 -21.07 -17.88 53.84
N ILE A 59 -20.88 -18.84 52.94
CA ILE A 59 -20.84 -20.26 53.27
C ILE A 59 -19.54 -20.60 54.00
N GLU A 60 -18.40 -20.07 53.55
CA GLU A 60 -17.10 -20.23 54.24
C GLU A 60 -17.18 -19.68 55.67
N ARG A 61 -17.71 -18.45 55.85
CA ARG A 61 -17.90 -17.88 57.19
C ARG A 61 -18.87 -18.64 58.09
N GLU A 62 -19.84 -19.37 57.54
CA GLU A 62 -20.73 -20.20 58.35
C GLU A 62 -20.03 -21.47 58.82
N ASP A 63 -19.11 -22.04 58.03
CA ASP A 63 -18.32 -23.22 58.41
C ASP A 63 -17.17 -22.87 59.38
N ASP A 64 -16.57 -21.68 59.25
CA ASP A 64 -15.48 -21.20 60.12
C ASP A 64 -15.94 -20.77 61.54
N THR A 65 -17.25 -20.75 61.82
CA THR A 65 -17.76 -20.36 63.15
C THR A 65 -17.41 -21.32 64.29
N GLU A 66 -16.76 -22.46 64.00
CA GLU A 66 -16.27 -23.36 65.04
C GLU A 66 -14.83 -23.05 65.51
N GLN A 67 -14.02 -22.28 64.78
CA GLN A 67 -12.63 -21.96 65.16
C GLN A 67 -12.15 -20.63 64.53
N LEU A 68 -12.07 -19.55 65.33
CA LEU A 68 -10.95 -18.57 65.40
C LEU A 68 -11.40 -17.18 65.92
N ASP A 69 -10.49 -16.56 66.70
CA ASP A 69 -10.58 -15.22 67.27
C ASP A 69 -10.52 -14.12 66.18
N ASP A 70 -11.18 -12.99 66.43
CA ASP A 70 -11.44 -11.83 65.54
C ASP A 70 -10.20 -11.10 64.96
N GLU A 71 -8.96 -11.58 65.17
CA GLU A 71 -7.73 -10.82 64.85
C GLU A 71 -6.92 -11.29 63.62
N ASP A 72 -7.26 -12.40 62.97
CA ASP A 72 -6.59 -12.81 61.72
C ASP A 72 -7.29 -12.25 60.46
N ILE A 73 -6.89 -11.03 60.15
CA ILE A 73 -7.28 -10.24 58.98
C ILE A 73 -6.83 -10.95 57.68
N GLU A 74 -7.81 -11.30 56.84
CA GLU A 74 -7.68 -11.67 55.42
C GLU A 74 -6.76 -12.85 55.06
N ILE A 75 -7.14 -14.07 55.45
CA ILE A 75 -6.75 -15.25 54.66
C ILE A 75 -7.66 -15.27 53.42
N TRP A 76 -7.15 -14.85 52.27
CA TRP A 76 -7.87 -14.97 51.00
C TRP A 76 -7.99 -16.45 50.67
N SER A 77 -9.18 -17.03 50.85
CA SER A 77 -9.44 -18.41 50.41
C SER A 77 -9.13 -18.54 48.92
N GLN A 78 -8.64 -19.71 48.49
CA GLN A 78 -8.37 -19.99 47.08
C GLN A 78 -9.61 -19.68 46.21
N GLU A 79 -10.77 -20.02 46.72
CA GLU A 79 -12.07 -19.76 46.09
C GLU A 79 -12.34 -18.25 45.93
N ASN A 80 -12.05 -17.44 46.95
CA ASN A 80 -12.16 -15.97 46.87
C ASN A 80 -11.21 -15.38 45.82
N ILE A 81 -10.00 -15.92 45.68
CA ILE A 81 -9.04 -15.53 44.63
C ILE A 81 -9.59 -15.88 43.25
N GLU A 82 -10.06 -17.11 43.05
CA GLU A 82 -10.61 -17.58 41.76
C GLU A 82 -11.84 -16.77 41.32
N TRP A 83 -12.75 -16.43 42.24
CA TRP A 83 -13.88 -15.55 41.94
C TRP A 83 -13.44 -14.13 41.59
N THR A 84 -12.47 -13.58 42.32
CA THR A 84 -11.97 -12.22 42.07
C THR A 84 -11.31 -12.12 40.70
N LEU A 85 -10.49 -13.12 40.34
CA LEU A 85 -9.88 -13.22 39.02
C LEU A 85 -10.92 -13.36 37.91
N LEU A 86 -11.95 -14.20 38.10
CA LEU A 86 -13.02 -14.36 37.13
C LEU A 86 -13.82 -13.06 36.93
N ILE A 87 -14.16 -12.36 38.01
CA ILE A 87 -14.90 -11.09 37.95
C ILE A 87 -14.10 -10.06 37.15
N GLY A 88 -12.81 -9.86 37.47
CA GLY A 88 -11.96 -8.92 36.73
C GLY A 88 -11.89 -9.27 35.24
N LYS A 89 -11.64 -10.54 34.90
CA LYS A 89 -11.63 -11.00 33.49
C LYS A 89 -12.98 -10.78 32.79
N LEU A 90 -14.11 -10.97 33.48
CA LEU A 90 -15.44 -10.72 32.92
C LEU A 90 -15.75 -9.23 32.76
N GLU A 91 -15.25 -8.37 33.64
CA GLU A 91 -15.35 -6.91 33.53
C GLU A 91 -14.58 -6.41 32.30
N ASP A 92 -13.36 -6.89 32.08
CA ASP A 92 -12.59 -6.55 30.89
C ASP A 92 -13.34 -6.92 29.62
N VAL A 93 -13.77 -8.19 29.50
CA VAL A 93 -14.55 -8.68 28.34
C VAL A 93 -15.88 -7.93 28.19
N THR A 94 -16.46 -7.43 29.28
CA THR A 94 -17.65 -6.56 29.21
C THR A 94 -17.36 -5.26 28.49
N LEU A 95 -16.23 -4.60 28.75
CA LEU A 95 -15.83 -3.38 28.04
C LEU A 95 -15.66 -3.62 26.54
N LEU A 96 -15.00 -4.73 26.17
CA LEU A 96 -14.86 -5.13 24.77
C LEU A 96 -16.22 -5.36 24.10
N ASN A 97 -17.12 -6.07 24.78
CA ASN A 97 -18.45 -6.36 24.26
C ASN A 97 -19.30 -5.09 24.10
N ILE A 98 -19.16 -4.11 25.00
CA ILE A 98 -19.83 -2.81 24.87
C ILE A 98 -19.33 -2.06 23.64
N LEU A 99 -18.01 -2.09 23.38
CA LEU A 99 -17.41 -1.45 22.21
C LEU A 99 -17.88 -2.10 20.92
N THR A 100 -17.81 -3.43 20.80
CA THR A 100 -18.25 -4.14 19.58
C THR A 100 -19.75 -4.00 19.32
N MET A 101 -20.57 -3.73 20.34
CA MET A 101 -22.00 -3.44 20.19
C MET A 101 -22.30 -2.04 19.64
N LYS A 102 -21.43 -1.06 19.89
CA LYS A 102 -21.61 0.32 19.41
C LYS A 102 -20.95 0.47 18.04
N LYS A 103 -21.70 0.90 17.04
CA LYS A 103 -21.09 1.27 15.75
C LYS A 103 -20.17 2.48 15.95
N PRO A 104 -18.93 2.45 15.47
CA PRO A 104 -18.06 3.61 15.52
C PRO A 104 -18.59 4.68 14.56
N VAL A 105 -18.70 5.91 15.05
CA VAL A 105 -19.13 7.07 14.26
C VAL A 105 -17.96 8.04 14.22
N LEU A 106 -17.56 8.44 13.02
CA LEU A 106 -16.59 9.51 12.79
C LEU A 106 -17.36 10.78 12.42
N ASN A 107 -16.89 11.93 12.90
CA ASN A 107 -17.52 13.22 12.63
C ASN A 107 -17.16 13.76 11.23
N GLU A 108 -16.00 13.38 10.68
CA GLU A 108 -15.53 13.81 9.36
C GLU A 108 -15.59 12.70 8.30
N ASN A 109 -15.31 13.07 7.04
CA ASN A 109 -15.32 12.17 5.90
C ASN A 109 -14.33 11.01 6.10
N CYS A 110 -14.84 9.79 5.94
CA CYS A 110 -14.05 8.57 6.08
C CYS A 110 -13.16 8.37 4.86
N SER A 111 -11.88 8.06 5.06
CA SER A 111 -10.92 7.86 3.96
C SER A 111 -11.00 6.45 3.38
N LEU A 112 -11.28 5.44 4.22
CA LEU A 112 -11.37 4.04 3.81
C LEU A 112 -12.82 3.55 3.66
N PRO A 113 -13.07 2.50 2.84
CA PRO A 113 -14.37 1.87 2.73
C PRO A 113 -14.83 1.30 4.07
N LYS A 114 -16.11 1.47 4.38
CA LYS A 114 -16.74 0.96 5.60
C LYS A 114 -17.18 -0.47 5.41
N LEU A 115 -16.71 -1.37 6.27
CA LEU A 115 -17.11 -2.77 6.23
C LEU A 115 -18.40 -2.99 7.03
N ASN A 116 -19.33 -3.75 6.44
CA ASN A 116 -20.51 -4.21 7.16
C ASN A 116 -20.21 -5.57 7.79
N ARG A 117 -20.16 -5.62 9.12
CA ARG A 117 -19.85 -6.83 9.87
C ARG A 117 -21.01 -7.19 10.79
N ASP A 118 -21.28 -8.48 10.87
CA ASP A 118 -22.27 -9.02 11.79
C ASP A 118 -21.81 -8.87 13.24
N LYS A 119 -22.79 -8.83 14.14
CA LYS A 119 -22.52 -8.82 15.58
C LYS A 119 -21.92 -10.16 15.99
N ILE A 120 -20.85 -10.10 16.77
CA ILE A 120 -20.17 -11.28 17.30
C ILE A 120 -20.46 -11.33 18.79
N ASP A 121 -21.00 -12.45 19.24
CA ASP A 121 -21.15 -12.73 20.64
C ASP A 121 -19.78 -13.03 21.25
N VAL A 122 -19.29 -12.14 22.12
CA VAL A 122 -17.99 -12.28 22.78
C VAL A 122 -18.19 -12.84 24.19
N SER A 123 -17.61 -14.01 24.47
CA SER A 123 -17.53 -14.59 25.81
C SER A 123 -16.09 -14.56 26.34
N LEU A 124 -15.89 -14.73 27.65
CA LEU A 124 -14.54 -14.82 28.21
C LEU A 124 -13.80 -16.05 27.69
N LYS A 125 -14.50 -17.19 27.56
CA LYS A 125 -13.95 -18.41 26.97
C LYS A 125 -13.48 -18.18 25.52
N TYR A 126 -14.22 -17.41 24.73
CA TYR A 126 -13.83 -17.04 23.37
C TYR A 126 -12.51 -16.26 23.34
N VAL A 127 -12.35 -15.27 24.24
CA VAL A 127 -11.15 -14.43 24.30
C VAL A 127 -9.92 -15.20 24.81
N LEU A 128 -10.09 -16.09 25.78
CA LEU A 128 -8.98 -16.87 26.34
C LEU A 128 -8.46 -17.97 25.39
N GLN A 129 -9.34 -18.55 24.57
CA GLN A 129 -8.96 -19.64 23.65
C GLN A 129 -8.29 -19.15 22.36
N ARG A 130 -8.38 -17.86 22.03
CA ARG A 130 -7.85 -17.30 20.78
C ARG A 130 -6.91 -16.15 21.09
N LYS A 131 -5.60 -16.44 21.14
CA LYS A 131 -4.58 -15.40 21.31
C LYS A 131 -4.70 -14.41 20.14
N GLY A 132 -4.77 -13.12 20.46
CA GLY A 132 -5.00 -12.06 19.47
C GLY A 132 -6.46 -11.76 19.13
N SER A 133 -7.44 -12.44 19.73
CA SER A 133 -8.88 -12.17 19.46
C SER A 133 -9.28 -10.74 19.78
N VAL A 134 -8.66 -10.11 20.79
CA VAL A 134 -8.92 -8.72 21.15
C VAL A 134 -8.56 -7.80 19.99
N SER A 135 -7.35 -7.95 19.43
CA SER A 135 -6.90 -7.18 18.27
C SER A 135 -7.77 -7.43 17.02
N GLU A 136 -8.22 -8.67 16.78
CA GLU A 136 -9.14 -9.03 15.69
C GLU A 136 -10.50 -8.31 15.85
N LEU A 137 -11.10 -8.39 17.05
CA LEU A 137 -12.39 -7.78 17.34
C LEU A 137 -12.36 -6.26 17.24
N VAL A 138 -11.31 -5.62 17.78
CA VAL A 138 -11.17 -4.17 17.72
C VAL A 138 -10.86 -3.69 16.30
N ALA A 139 -10.01 -4.40 15.54
CA ALA A 139 -9.78 -4.09 14.14
C ALA A 139 -11.09 -4.21 13.31
N ARG A 140 -11.86 -5.28 13.53
CA ARG A 140 -13.17 -5.47 12.86
C ARG A 140 -14.18 -4.39 13.24
N TRP A 141 -14.11 -3.87 14.46
CA TRP A 141 -14.90 -2.72 14.86
C TRP A 141 -14.43 -1.45 14.14
N LEU A 142 -13.12 -1.15 14.14
CA LEU A 142 -12.55 0.03 13.48
C LEU A 142 -12.82 0.07 11.97
N THR A 143 -12.78 -1.06 11.25
CA THR A 143 -13.08 -1.09 9.80
C THR A 143 -14.53 -0.72 9.46
N GLN A 144 -15.46 -0.72 10.44
CA GLN A 144 -16.82 -0.19 10.23
C GLN A 144 -16.85 1.35 10.15
N SER A 145 -15.82 2.02 10.67
CA SER A 145 -15.71 3.48 10.64
C SER A 145 -15.07 3.99 9.35
N GLY A 146 -14.21 3.21 8.69
CA GLY A 146 -13.45 3.66 7.53
C GLY A 146 -12.36 4.68 7.89
N ILE A 147 -11.78 4.54 9.08
CA ILE A 147 -10.73 5.44 9.59
C ILE A 147 -9.43 5.31 8.80
N ASP A 148 -8.72 6.42 8.67
CA ASP A 148 -7.38 6.40 8.08
C ASP A 148 -6.39 5.66 8.99
N PRO A 149 -5.62 4.69 8.46
CA PRO A 149 -4.58 3.99 9.20
C PRO A 149 -3.56 4.91 9.88
N GLU A 150 -3.23 6.05 9.28
CA GLU A 150 -2.26 6.99 9.83
C GLU A 150 -2.71 7.52 11.21
N TYR A 151 -4.01 7.79 11.38
CA TYR A 151 -4.53 8.30 12.66
C TYR A 151 -4.44 7.28 13.80
N ILE A 152 -4.38 5.98 13.50
CA ILE A 152 -4.15 4.94 14.51
C ILE A 152 -2.72 5.01 15.03
N VAL A 153 -1.74 5.22 14.15
CA VAL A 153 -0.33 5.41 14.51
C VAL A 153 -0.14 6.68 15.32
N ILE A 154 -0.77 7.79 14.89
CA ILE A 154 -0.74 9.06 15.62
C ILE A 154 -1.32 8.90 17.03
N ASN A 155 -2.48 8.24 17.16
CA ASN A 155 -3.08 7.96 18.47
C ASN A 155 -2.15 7.12 19.36
N ASP A 156 -1.47 6.12 18.80
CA ASP A 156 -0.51 5.31 19.54
C ASP A 156 0.64 6.17 20.08
N ARG A 157 1.20 7.02 19.23
CA ARG A 157 2.29 7.91 19.61
C ARG A 157 1.90 8.93 20.68
N ILE A 158 0.69 9.49 20.61
CA ILE A 158 0.16 10.40 21.64
C ILE A 158 0.09 9.69 23.00
N ASN A 159 -0.36 8.43 23.03
CA ASN A 159 -0.44 7.67 24.27
C ASN A 159 0.94 7.31 24.84
N GLU A 160 1.91 6.98 23.98
CA GLU A 160 3.31 6.78 24.40
C GLU A 160 3.88 8.03 25.07
N LEU A 161 3.70 9.21 24.46
CA LEU A 161 4.17 10.48 25.02
C LEU A 161 3.51 10.79 26.37
N HIS A 162 2.19 10.60 26.50
CA HIS A 162 1.50 10.79 27.77
C HIS A 162 1.98 9.79 28.85
N ALA A 163 2.38 8.58 28.48
CA ALA A 163 2.94 7.62 29.44
C ALA A 163 4.34 8.03 29.92
N GLU A 164 5.18 8.56 29.01
CA GLU A 164 6.52 9.09 29.31
C GLU A 164 6.44 10.33 30.23
N GLU A 165 5.53 11.27 29.96
CA GLU A 165 5.31 12.45 30.80
C GLU A 165 4.86 12.12 32.23
N ASN A 166 4.08 11.04 32.40
CA ASN A 166 3.61 10.61 33.72
C ASN A 166 4.68 9.84 34.52
N SER A 167 5.75 9.38 33.87
CA SER A 167 6.79 8.55 34.49
C SER A 167 8.11 9.28 34.80
N GLN A 168 8.32 10.50 34.28
CA GLN A 168 9.49 11.33 34.61
C GLN A 168 9.13 12.52 35.54
N PRO A 169 9.98 12.87 36.54
CA PRO A 169 9.83 14.12 37.29
C PRO A 169 10.01 15.31 36.35
N ARG A 170 9.15 16.33 36.49
CA ARG A 170 9.17 17.56 35.68
C ARG A 170 10.47 18.35 35.87
N ASP A 171 11.46 18.08 35.04
CA ASP A 171 12.45 19.11 34.67
C ASP A 171 11.93 19.82 33.41
N ALA A 172 11.80 21.14 33.52
CA ALA A 172 11.21 22.01 32.51
C ALA A 172 12.08 22.08 31.24
N ASP A 173 11.41 22.28 30.10
CA ASP A 173 11.93 22.62 28.77
C ASP A 173 12.59 21.51 27.94
N VAL A 174 11.86 20.41 27.70
CA VAL A 174 11.95 19.71 26.42
C VAL A 174 10.57 19.72 25.78
N GLN A 175 10.31 20.70 24.92
CA GLN A 175 9.20 20.62 23.98
C GLN A 175 9.50 19.46 23.04
N THR A 176 8.92 18.30 23.31
CA THR A 176 8.97 17.17 22.39
C THR A 176 8.15 17.56 21.17
N GLU A 177 8.81 18.09 20.14
CA GLU A 177 8.16 18.41 18.86
C GLU A 177 7.44 17.15 18.37
N SER A 178 6.11 17.17 18.38
CA SER A 178 5.33 16.12 17.75
C SER A 178 5.62 16.18 16.25
N SER A 179 6.18 15.11 15.68
CA SER A 179 6.53 15.04 14.25
C SER A 179 5.32 15.15 13.31
N PHE A 180 4.11 15.17 13.85
CA PHE A 180 2.85 15.19 13.10
C PHE A 180 2.23 16.59 13.11
N PRO A 181 1.55 17.00 12.02
CA PRO A 181 0.83 18.27 11.97
C PRO A 181 -0.20 18.40 13.11
N GLU A 182 -0.28 19.59 13.73
CA GLU A 182 -1.21 19.86 14.85
C GLU A 182 -2.67 19.54 14.51
N GLU A 183 -3.08 19.74 13.25
CA GLU A 183 -4.43 19.46 12.77
C GLU A 183 -4.80 17.98 12.94
N LYS A 184 -3.88 17.06 12.61
CA LYS A 184 -4.11 15.62 12.74
C LYS A 184 -4.19 15.19 14.21
N ILE A 185 -3.40 15.81 15.08
CA ILE A 185 -3.43 15.56 16.52
C ILE A 185 -4.78 15.99 17.10
N ARG A 186 -5.26 17.19 16.74
CA ARG A 186 -6.56 17.70 17.17
C ARG A 186 -7.70 16.78 16.73
N PHE A 187 -7.65 16.30 15.49
CA PHE A 187 -8.62 15.32 14.98
C PHE A 187 -8.67 14.06 15.85
N VAL A 188 -7.52 13.44 16.13
CA VAL A 188 -7.46 12.24 16.97
C VAL A 188 -8.05 12.50 18.37
N GLN A 189 -7.79 13.66 18.96
CA GLN A 189 -8.29 14.02 20.28
C GLN A 189 -9.79 14.35 20.31
N SER A 190 -10.35 14.88 19.22
CA SER A 190 -11.78 15.22 19.13
C SER A 190 -12.67 14.01 18.83
N GLU A 191 -12.14 12.99 18.15
CA GLU A 191 -12.94 11.85 17.73
C GLU A 191 -13.22 10.86 18.87
N GLY A 192 -14.50 10.60 19.12
CA GLY A 192 -14.94 9.68 20.17
C GLY A 192 -14.43 8.25 19.97
N VAL A 193 -14.16 7.82 18.73
CA VAL A 193 -13.62 6.48 18.42
C VAL A 193 -12.29 6.24 19.16
N PHE A 194 -11.38 7.22 19.15
CA PHE A 194 -10.08 7.10 19.84
C PHE A 194 -10.21 7.15 21.36
N GLN A 195 -11.18 7.89 21.89
CA GLN A 195 -11.47 7.87 23.33
C GLN A 195 -11.87 6.47 23.80
N HIS A 196 -12.74 5.80 23.05
CA HIS A 196 -13.13 4.42 23.37
C HIS A 196 -11.96 3.44 23.19
N LEU A 197 -11.15 3.61 22.14
CA LEU A 197 -9.96 2.78 21.91
C LEU A 197 -8.95 2.90 23.07
N ASN A 198 -8.66 4.13 23.50
CA ASN A 198 -7.72 4.42 24.58
C ASN A 198 -8.22 3.90 25.94
N MET A 199 -9.53 3.97 26.19
CA MET A 199 -10.14 3.38 27.39
C MET A 199 -9.92 1.86 27.46
N ILE A 200 -10.03 1.16 26.33
CA ILE A 200 -9.82 -0.29 26.30
C ILE A 200 -8.33 -0.65 26.37
N ARG A 201 -7.48 0.17 25.78
CA ARG A 201 -6.02 -0.01 25.79
C ARG A 201 -5.43 -0.07 27.20
N THR A 202 -6.07 0.52 28.21
CA THR A 202 -5.61 0.37 29.59
C THR A 202 -5.67 -1.07 30.10
N GLN A 203 -6.59 -1.88 29.58
CA GLN A 203 -6.72 -3.30 29.92
C GLN A 203 -5.91 -4.21 28.98
N TRP A 204 -5.79 -3.83 27.70
CA TRP A 204 -5.05 -4.60 26.69
C TRP A 204 -4.05 -3.73 25.92
N PRO A 205 -2.92 -3.34 26.55
CA PRO A 205 -1.96 -2.44 25.94
C PRO A 205 -1.23 -3.08 24.74
N TYR A 206 -0.90 -4.37 24.81
CA TYR A 206 -0.13 -5.06 23.77
C TYR A 206 -1.01 -5.47 22.58
N SER A 207 -2.22 -5.96 22.86
CA SER A 207 -3.18 -6.31 21.80
C SER A 207 -3.63 -5.10 20.97
N LEU A 208 -3.57 -3.90 21.57
CA LEU A 208 -4.04 -2.67 20.95
C LEU A 208 -2.91 -1.72 20.54
N GLU A 209 -1.67 -2.21 20.45
CA GLU A 209 -0.60 -1.52 19.74
C GLU A 209 -1.01 -1.28 18.27
N ALA A 210 -0.61 -0.16 17.69
CA ALA A 210 -0.96 0.20 16.31
C ALA A 210 -0.61 -0.92 15.31
N GLY A 211 0.57 -1.54 15.46
CA GLY A 211 0.99 -2.64 14.60
C GLY A 211 0.04 -3.85 14.62
N MET A 212 -0.50 -4.21 15.80
CA MET A 212 -1.45 -5.32 15.92
C MET A 212 -2.79 -4.98 15.29
N ILE A 213 -3.29 -3.78 15.54
CA ILE A 213 -4.57 -3.30 15.00
C ILE A 213 -4.49 -3.22 13.47
N LEU A 214 -3.47 -2.56 12.93
CA LEU A 214 -3.29 -2.36 11.49
C LEU A 214 -3.07 -3.67 10.75
N ALA A 215 -2.35 -4.62 11.35
CA ALA A 215 -2.19 -5.96 10.78
C ALA A 215 -3.56 -6.64 10.59
N ASN A 216 -4.41 -6.63 11.61
CA ASN A 216 -5.75 -7.21 11.51
C ASN A 216 -6.67 -6.40 10.59
N MET A 217 -6.59 -5.07 10.58
CA MET A 217 -7.38 -4.23 9.66
C MET A 217 -7.05 -4.52 8.19
N SER A 218 -5.76 -4.59 7.85
CA SER A 218 -5.35 -4.96 6.48
C SER A 218 -5.89 -6.33 6.07
N TRP A 219 -5.90 -7.28 7.00
CA TRP A 219 -6.38 -8.64 6.75
C TRP A 219 -7.89 -8.69 6.58
N GLU A 220 -8.63 -7.93 7.38
CA GLU A 220 -10.09 -7.79 7.25
C GLU A 220 -10.48 -7.18 5.90
N TYR A 221 -9.77 -6.16 5.43
CA TYR A 221 -9.96 -5.59 4.10
C TYR A 221 -9.61 -6.57 2.98
N ALA A 222 -8.52 -7.33 3.13
CA ALA A 222 -8.15 -8.38 2.17
C ALA A 222 -9.18 -9.52 2.10
N LEU A 223 -9.78 -9.89 3.25
CA LEU A 223 -10.86 -10.86 3.32
C LEU A 223 -12.13 -10.34 2.65
N GLU A 224 -12.51 -9.08 2.89
CA GLU A 224 -13.66 -8.47 2.22
C GLU A 224 -13.46 -8.46 0.70
N TRP A 225 -12.30 -7.99 0.24
CA TRP A 225 -11.97 -8.00 -1.18
C TRP A 225 -12.00 -9.42 -1.76
N LYS A 226 -11.60 -10.45 -1.02
CA LYS A 226 -11.70 -11.83 -1.49
C LYS A 226 -13.15 -12.29 -1.70
N THR A 227 -14.10 -11.77 -0.93
CA THR A 227 -15.53 -12.08 -1.11
C THR A 227 -16.11 -11.39 -2.35
N ASP A 228 -15.64 -10.18 -2.67
CA ASP A 228 -15.97 -9.47 -3.90
C ASP A 228 -14.72 -8.84 -4.53
N ILE A 229 -14.07 -9.61 -5.41
CA ILE A 229 -12.81 -9.22 -6.07
C ILE A 229 -12.95 -7.96 -6.94
N ARG A 230 -14.18 -7.57 -7.27
CA ARG A 230 -14.48 -6.39 -8.09
C ARG A 230 -14.39 -5.10 -7.27
N ASN A 231 -14.51 -5.19 -5.95
CA ASN A 231 -14.41 -4.04 -5.07
C ASN A 231 -12.93 -3.72 -4.77
N LEU A 232 -12.25 -3.09 -5.74
CA LEU A 232 -10.84 -2.76 -5.64
C LEU A 232 -10.52 -1.75 -4.52
N THR A 233 -11.50 -0.96 -4.07
CA THR A 233 -11.30 -0.01 -2.95
C THR A 233 -10.95 -0.71 -1.65
N CYS A 234 -11.46 -1.93 -1.42
CA CYS A 234 -11.06 -2.74 -0.27
C CYS A 234 -9.61 -3.23 -0.39
N LEU A 235 -9.13 -3.49 -1.60
CA LEU A 235 -7.74 -3.87 -1.82
C LEU A 235 -6.79 -2.67 -1.62
N GLU A 236 -7.16 -1.48 -2.08
CA GLU A 236 -6.44 -0.24 -1.81
C GLU A 236 -6.38 0.04 -0.29
N ALA A 237 -7.50 -0.12 0.41
CA ALA A 237 -7.58 0.02 1.86
C ALA A 237 -6.68 -0.97 2.62
N CYS A 238 -6.58 -2.21 2.12
CA CYS A 238 -5.63 -3.20 2.65
C CYS A 238 -4.19 -2.67 2.55
N ILE A 239 -3.79 -2.14 1.39
CA ILE A 239 -2.45 -1.60 1.15
C ILE A 239 -2.17 -0.37 2.04
N SER A 240 -3.13 0.54 2.17
CA SER A 240 -3.01 1.69 3.07
C SER A 240 -2.75 1.25 4.52
N CYS A 241 -3.47 0.23 4.99
CA CYS A 241 -3.22 -0.33 6.33
C CYS A 241 -1.83 -0.96 6.45
N LEU A 242 -1.37 -1.68 5.42
CA LEU A 242 -0.05 -2.34 5.42
C LEU A 242 1.11 -1.34 5.49
N LYS A 243 1.00 -0.23 4.77
CA LYS A 243 2.04 0.82 4.70
C LYS A 243 2.35 1.42 6.07
N GLU A 244 1.30 1.67 6.86
CA GLU A 244 1.37 2.34 8.16
C GLU A 244 1.80 1.42 9.32
N ILE A 245 2.04 0.12 9.11
CA ILE A 245 2.46 -0.80 10.18
C ILE A 245 3.85 -0.40 10.71
N PRO A 246 4.00 0.02 11.98
CA PRO A 246 5.27 0.55 12.48
C PRO A 246 6.38 -0.51 12.63
N ASN A 247 6.01 -1.75 12.92
CA ASN A 247 6.97 -2.84 13.08
C ASN A 247 7.37 -3.41 11.71
N PHE A 248 8.59 -3.13 11.27
CA PHE A 248 9.13 -3.56 9.97
C PHE A 248 9.05 -5.07 9.71
N HIS A 249 9.37 -5.91 10.71
CA HIS A 249 9.33 -7.38 10.56
C HIS A 249 7.89 -7.88 10.42
N LEU A 250 6.97 -7.30 11.18
CA LEU A 250 5.54 -7.57 11.07
C LEU A 250 5.01 -7.12 9.70
N ARG A 251 5.36 -5.90 9.28
CA ARG A 251 4.98 -5.32 7.99
C ARG A 251 5.46 -6.19 6.83
N LEU A 252 6.76 -6.50 6.78
CA LEU A 252 7.38 -7.36 5.76
C LEU A 252 6.67 -8.72 5.66
N GLY A 253 6.47 -9.38 6.81
CA GLY A 253 5.82 -10.67 6.83
C GLY A 253 4.37 -10.63 6.39
N LEU A 254 3.66 -9.56 6.75
CA LEU A 254 2.26 -9.42 6.36
C LEU A 254 2.09 -9.10 4.87
N PHE A 255 2.97 -8.29 4.27
CA PHE A 255 3.04 -8.15 2.81
C PHE A 255 3.21 -9.53 2.15
N ASN A 256 4.14 -10.35 2.62
CA ASN A 256 4.33 -11.69 2.07
C ASN A 256 3.08 -12.58 2.23
N LEU A 257 2.42 -12.56 3.39
CA LEU A 257 1.19 -13.32 3.61
C LEU A 257 0.05 -12.84 2.71
N VAL A 258 -0.17 -11.53 2.60
CA VAL A 258 -1.20 -10.96 1.72
C VAL A 258 -0.95 -11.35 0.27
N TRP A 259 0.31 -11.28 -0.19
CA TRP A 259 0.69 -11.74 -1.51
C TRP A 259 0.31 -13.20 -1.74
N LYS A 260 0.78 -14.11 -0.87
CA LYS A 260 0.56 -15.56 -1.00
C LYS A 260 -0.91 -15.95 -0.92
N THR A 261 -1.66 -15.35 -0.01
CA THR A 261 -3.02 -15.77 0.33
C THR A 261 -4.08 -15.13 -0.56
N HIS A 262 -3.87 -13.89 -1.02
CA HIS A 262 -4.91 -13.10 -1.66
C HIS A 262 -4.55 -12.68 -3.10
N LEU A 263 -3.32 -12.24 -3.37
CA LEU A 263 -2.98 -11.60 -4.65
C LEU A 263 -2.41 -12.53 -5.72
N LYS A 264 -1.48 -13.42 -5.32
CA LYS A 264 -0.59 -14.16 -6.24
C LYS A 264 -1.35 -14.86 -7.37
N LEU A 265 -2.39 -15.63 -7.04
CA LEU A 265 -3.14 -16.42 -8.02
C LEU A 265 -3.87 -15.54 -9.04
N LEU A 266 -4.53 -14.47 -8.59
CA LEU A 266 -5.25 -13.56 -9.48
C LEU A 266 -4.28 -12.77 -10.37
N PHE A 267 -3.16 -12.31 -9.80
CA PHE A 267 -2.10 -11.65 -10.54
C PHE A 267 -1.47 -12.55 -11.62
N GLU A 268 -1.21 -13.81 -11.29
CA GLU A 268 -0.73 -14.82 -12.26
C GLU A 268 -1.73 -15.03 -13.41
N ASN A 269 -3.02 -15.15 -13.11
CA ASN A 269 -4.05 -15.29 -14.14
C ASN A 269 -4.16 -14.05 -15.03
N ALA A 270 -4.15 -12.86 -14.41
CA ALA A 270 -4.19 -11.57 -15.11
C ALA A 270 -3.02 -11.38 -16.08
N THR A 271 -1.79 -11.62 -15.61
CA THR A 271 -0.57 -11.50 -16.43
C THR A 271 -0.50 -12.57 -17.53
N LYS A 272 -0.96 -13.81 -17.28
CA LYS A 272 -1.08 -14.84 -18.33
C LYS A 272 -2.09 -14.44 -19.41
N LEU A 273 -3.25 -13.90 -19.03
CA LEU A 273 -4.25 -13.41 -19.97
C LEU A 273 -3.70 -12.25 -20.82
N LEU A 274 -3.07 -11.27 -20.17
CA LEU A 274 -2.44 -10.14 -20.87
C LEU A 274 -1.31 -10.59 -21.78
N ASN A 275 -0.51 -11.58 -21.37
CA ASN A 275 0.54 -12.14 -22.21
C ASN A 275 -0.03 -12.83 -23.46
N LYS A 276 -1.12 -13.58 -23.30
CA LYS A 276 -1.79 -14.30 -24.39
C LYS A 276 -2.42 -13.34 -25.39
N VAL A 277 -3.08 -12.28 -24.92
CA VAL A 277 -3.83 -11.35 -25.77
C VAL A 277 -2.93 -10.25 -26.34
N GLY A 278 -1.90 -9.84 -25.61
CA GLY A 278 -0.93 -8.83 -26.02
C GLY A 278 -1.44 -7.39 -26.01
N LYS A 279 -2.61 -7.16 -25.41
CA LYS A 279 -3.27 -5.86 -25.20
C LYS A 279 -4.34 -6.04 -24.12
N VAL A 280 -5.01 -4.95 -23.71
CA VAL A 280 -6.19 -5.04 -22.84
C VAL A 280 -7.24 -5.99 -23.48
N PRO A 281 -7.59 -7.10 -22.81
CA PRO A 281 -8.55 -8.06 -23.33
C PRO A 281 -9.96 -7.50 -23.33
N LYS A 282 -10.83 -8.09 -24.15
CA LYS A 282 -12.26 -7.74 -24.12
C LYS A 282 -12.88 -8.21 -22.81
N GLU A 283 -13.87 -7.47 -22.31
CA GLU A 283 -14.55 -7.71 -21.03
C GLU A 283 -14.90 -9.19 -20.78
N ARG A 284 -15.52 -9.87 -21.75
CA ARG A 284 -15.89 -11.29 -21.64
C ARG A 284 -14.70 -12.19 -21.25
N LEU A 285 -13.52 -11.96 -21.84
CA LEU A 285 -12.32 -12.74 -21.54
C LEU A 285 -11.75 -12.35 -20.16
N CYS A 286 -11.79 -11.07 -19.79
CA CYS A 286 -11.37 -10.63 -18.46
C CYS A 286 -12.20 -11.31 -17.37
N ILE A 287 -13.53 -11.28 -17.49
CA ILE A 287 -14.43 -11.89 -16.51
C ILE A 287 -14.22 -13.41 -16.45
N GLN A 288 -14.01 -14.05 -17.59
CA GLN A 288 -13.82 -15.50 -17.65
C GLN A 288 -12.54 -15.97 -16.95
N ASP A 289 -11.41 -15.31 -17.20
CA ASP A 289 -10.09 -15.80 -16.75
C ASP A 289 -9.65 -15.17 -15.42
N THR A 290 -10.21 -14.00 -15.05
CA THR A 290 -9.82 -13.25 -13.83
C THR A 290 -10.99 -12.88 -12.94
N GLY A 291 -12.23 -12.90 -13.43
CA GLY A 291 -13.41 -12.41 -12.71
C GLY A 291 -13.58 -10.88 -12.66
N LEU A 292 -12.57 -10.13 -13.15
CA LEU A 292 -12.57 -8.67 -13.28
C LEU A 292 -13.09 -8.22 -14.65
N THR A 293 -13.62 -7.00 -14.75
CA THR A 293 -13.97 -6.39 -16.05
C THR A 293 -12.73 -5.89 -16.79
N ASP A 294 -12.89 -5.47 -18.06
CA ASP A 294 -11.82 -4.85 -18.85
C ASP A 294 -11.38 -3.47 -18.33
N LEU A 295 -12.23 -2.78 -17.58
CA LEU A 295 -11.86 -1.55 -16.85
C LEU A 295 -11.14 -1.86 -15.53
N GLN A 296 -11.59 -2.88 -14.80
CA GLN A 296 -11.03 -3.24 -13.50
C GLN A 296 -9.68 -3.94 -13.59
N LEU A 297 -9.43 -4.71 -14.67
CA LEU A 297 -8.17 -5.43 -14.84
C LEU A 297 -6.95 -4.47 -14.87
N PRO A 298 -6.94 -3.37 -15.67
CA PRO A 298 -5.92 -2.33 -15.57
C PRO A 298 -5.75 -1.75 -14.16
N MET A 299 -6.85 -1.43 -13.47
CA MET A 299 -6.81 -0.88 -12.11
C MET A 299 -6.17 -1.87 -11.13
N PHE A 300 -6.55 -3.15 -11.20
CA PHE A 300 -5.95 -4.21 -10.39
C PHE A 300 -4.44 -4.34 -10.65
N ILE A 301 -3.99 -4.28 -11.90
CA ILE A 301 -2.56 -4.31 -12.23
C ILE A 301 -1.83 -3.10 -11.65
N THR A 302 -2.42 -1.91 -11.69
CA THR A 302 -1.86 -0.70 -11.03
C THR A 302 -1.72 -0.91 -9.52
N ILE A 303 -2.77 -1.39 -8.86
CA ILE A 303 -2.76 -1.67 -7.41
C ILE A 303 -1.70 -2.73 -7.05
N CYS A 304 -1.57 -3.80 -7.86
CA CYS A 304 -0.51 -4.79 -7.66
C CYS A 304 0.89 -4.22 -7.90
N THR A 305 1.03 -3.26 -8.83
CA THR A 305 2.32 -2.60 -9.07
C THR A 305 2.73 -1.77 -7.86
N GLU A 306 1.81 -0.98 -7.31
CA GLU A 306 2.03 -0.21 -6.08
C GLU A 306 2.35 -1.11 -4.88
N PHE A 307 1.61 -2.22 -4.73
CA PHE A 307 1.89 -3.22 -3.70
C PHE A 307 3.31 -3.76 -3.80
N LEU A 308 3.77 -4.15 -5.00
CA LEU A 308 5.10 -4.72 -5.22
C LEU A 308 6.22 -3.67 -5.11
N ASP A 309 5.96 -2.41 -5.51
CA ASP A 309 6.88 -1.26 -5.32
C ASP A 309 7.14 -1.06 -3.82
N THR A 310 6.05 -0.90 -3.06
CA THR A 310 6.09 -0.70 -1.61
C THR A 310 6.74 -1.89 -0.91
N PHE A 311 6.43 -3.12 -1.33
CA PHE A 311 7.05 -4.31 -0.75
C PHE A 311 8.55 -4.36 -1.02
N SER A 312 8.99 -3.90 -2.20
CA SER A 312 10.42 -3.84 -2.56
C SER A 312 11.16 -2.84 -1.68
N ASP A 313 10.58 -1.67 -1.43
CA ASP A 313 11.16 -0.65 -0.54
C ASP A 313 11.33 -1.21 0.88
N ILE A 314 10.32 -1.92 1.40
CA ILE A 314 10.39 -2.53 2.74
C ILE A 314 11.52 -3.57 2.82
N VAL A 315 11.68 -4.41 1.79
CA VAL A 315 12.76 -5.42 1.77
C VAL A 315 14.14 -4.75 1.77
N GLN A 316 14.30 -3.62 1.08
CA GLN A 316 15.56 -2.87 1.08
C GLN A 316 15.83 -2.17 2.43
N GLU A 317 14.80 -1.58 3.05
CA GLU A 317 14.88 -0.92 4.35
C GLU A 317 15.19 -1.89 5.50
N MET A 318 14.94 -3.19 5.32
CA MET A 318 15.13 -4.20 6.37
C MET A 318 16.59 -4.46 6.75
N TYR A 319 17.56 -3.90 6.01
CA TYR A 319 18.98 -4.08 6.31
C TYR A 319 19.31 -3.54 7.72
N ASN A 320 19.82 -4.42 8.59
CA ASN A 320 20.20 -4.12 9.99
C ASN A 320 19.08 -3.71 10.96
N VAL A 321 17.80 -3.91 10.64
CA VAL A 321 16.71 -3.62 11.59
C VAL A 321 16.58 -4.76 12.61
N PRO A 322 16.82 -4.50 13.92
CA PRO A 322 16.71 -5.54 14.94
C PRO A 322 15.28 -6.07 15.04
N LYS A 323 15.15 -7.38 15.29
CA LYS A 323 13.83 -8.01 15.44
C LYS A 323 13.20 -7.60 16.77
N LYS A 324 12.19 -6.72 16.73
CA LYS A 324 11.37 -6.38 17.90
C LYS A 324 10.51 -7.58 18.30
N GLN A 325 10.62 -8.02 19.55
CA GLN A 325 9.75 -9.07 20.08
C GLN A 325 8.32 -8.55 20.20
N LEU A 326 7.36 -9.40 19.85
CA LEU A 326 5.95 -9.10 20.08
C LEU A 326 5.60 -9.45 21.52
N ASN A 327 4.99 -8.50 22.21
CA ASN A 327 4.49 -8.70 23.56
C ASN A 327 3.02 -9.07 23.53
N PHE A 328 2.59 -9.77 24.56
CA PHE A 328 1.27 -10.34 24.70
C PHE A 328 0.88 -10.29 26.17
N GLU A 329 -0.37 -9.94 26.46
CA GLU A 329 -0.95 -10.05 27.79
C GLU A 329 -0.78 -11.47 28.37
N PRO A 330 -0.52 -11.62 29.68
CA PRO A 330 -0.22 -12.92 30.30
C PRO A 330 -1.44 -13.86 30.38
N LEU A 331 -2.61 -13.42 29.89
CA LEU A 331 -3.91 -14.07 30.07
C LEU A 331 -4.10 -15.33 29.22
N TRP A 332 -3.26 -15.55 28.19
CA TRP A 332 -3.46 -16.64 27.24
C TRP A 332 -2.63 -17.86 27.57
N GLU A 333 -3.27 -18.86 28.15
CA GLU A 333 -2.61 -20.12 28.55
C GLU A 333 -2.58 -21.15 27.41
N ASN A 334 -3.52 -21.11 26.44
CA ASN A 334 -3.69 -22.13 25.40
C ASN A 334 -4.18 -21.57 24.04
N GLY A 335 -3.87 -20.31 23.72
CA GLY A 335 -4.37 -19.67 22.52
C GLY A 335 -3.67 -20.10 21.23
N GLY A 336 -4.42 -20.28 20.15
CA GLY A 336 -3.87 -20.51 18.81
C GLY A 336 -2.98 -19.37 18.32
N GLN A 337 -2.20 -19.59 17.27
CA GLN A 337 -1.22 -18.61 16.80
C GLN A 337 -1.88 -17.37 16.16
N PRO A 338 -1.65 -16.14 16.69
CA PRO A 338 -2.20 -14.92 16.11
C PRO A 338 -1.52 -14.56 14.77
N LEU A 339 -2.25 -13.79 13.94
CA LEU A 339 -1.76 -13.31 12.65
C LEU A 339 -0.43 -12.58 12.75
N ALA A 340 -0.25 -11.73 13.77
CA ALA A 340 0.97 -10.97 13.96
C ALA A 340 2.19 -11.87 14.24
N GLU A 341 2.03 -12.97 14.98
CA GLU A 341 3.10 -13.95 15.16
C GLU A 341 3.41 -14.70 13.86
N LEU A 342 2.38 -15.11 13.11
CA LEU A 342 2.54 -15.75 11.80
C LEU A 342 3.30 -14.86 10.81
N ALA A 343 3.01 -13.56 10.82
CA ALA A 343 3.68 -12.57 9.98
C ALA A 343 5.15 -12.40 10.39
N VAL A 344 5.45 -12.21 11.68
CA VAL A 344 6.84 -12.05 12.17
C VAL A 344 7.70 -13.32 12.01
N GLN A 345 7.06 -14.48 11.79
CA GLN A 345 7.74 -15.73 11.44
C GLN A 345 8.07 -15.88 9.96
N GLN A 346 7.48 -15.05 9.08
CA GLN A 346 7.92 -15.00 7.70
C GLN A 346 9.37 -14.51 7.67
N THR A 347 10.25 -15.30 7.06
CA THR A 347 11.69 -15.00 6.98
C THR A 347 12.13 -14.81 5.53
N ASN A 348 13.26 -14.12 5.33
CA ASN A 348 14.01 -13.96 4.07
C ASN A 348 13.17 -13.89 2.79
N ILE A 349 12.79 -12.67 2.41
CA ILE A 349 12.22 -12.40 1.09
C ILE A 349 13.36 -12.27 0.08
N ASN A 350 13.32 -13.06 -0.97
CA ASN A 350 14.23 -12.97 -2.10
C ASN A 350 13.89 -11.72 -2.92
N TYR A 351 14.76 -10.72 -2.83
CA TYR A 351 14.60 -9.46 -3.51
C TYR A 351 14.59 -9.59 -5.04
N GLU A 352 15.38 -10.50 -5.62
CA GLU A 352 15.42 -10.70 -7.08
C GLU A 352 14.07 -11.22 -7.60
N LEU A 353 13.47 -12.19 -6.90
CA LEU A 353 12.14 -12.68 -7.24
C LEU A 353 11.11 -11.56 -7.15
N LEU A 354 11.13 -10.77 -6.08
CA LEU A 354 10.22 -9.65 -5.91
C LEU A 354 10.39 -8.60 -7.02
N LEU A 355 11.63 -8.23 -7.33
CA LEU A 355 11.98 -7.27 -8.37
C LEU A 355 11.52 -7.73 -9.75
N VAL A 356 11.62 -9.01 -10.08
CA VAL A 356 11.10 -9.56 -11.34
C VAL A 356 9.58 -9.42 -11.43
N HIS A 357 8.85 -9.67 -10.34
CA HIS A 357 7.40 -9.52 -10.32
C HIS A 357 6.98 -8.05 -10.43
N TYR A 358 7.74 -7.15 -9.81
CA TYR A 358 7.54 -5.71 -9.97
C TYR A 358 7.80 -5.23 -11.41
N GLN A 359 8.86 -5.71 -12.06
CA GLN A 359 9.09 -5.41 -13.48
C GLN A 359 7.92 -5.92 -14.35
N LEU A 360 7.42 -7.13 -14.06
CA LEU A 360 6.29 -7.71 -14.76
C LEU A 360 5.01 -6.88 -14.59
N SER A 361 4.67 -6.50 -13.36
CA SER A 361 3.49 -5.67 -13.07
C SER A 361 3.61 -4.31 -13.74
N LEU A 362 4.77 -3.66 -13.67
CA LEU A 362 5.03 -2.36 -14.28
C LEU A 362 4.93 -2.40 -15.82
N VAL A 363 5.48 -3.43 -16.48
CA VAL A 363 5.32 -3.63 -17.93
C VAL A 363 3.86 -3.74 -18.32
N PHE A 364 3.07 -4.52 -17.57
CA PHE A 364 1.65 -4.65 -17.85
C PHE A 364 0.84 -3.41 -17.47
N GLN A 365 1.27 -2.66 -16.46
CA GLN A 365 0.68 -1.37 -16.12
C GLN A 365 0.87 -0.39 -17.29
N MET A 366 2.10 -0.25 -17.80
CA MET A 366 2.39 0.56 -18.99
C MET A 366 1.57 0.12 -20.20
N LEU A 367 1.48 -1.18 -20.46
CA LEU A 367 0.72 -1.74 -21.57
C LEU A 367 -0.77 -1.40 -21.48
N CYS A 368 -1.36 -1.53 -20.28
CA CYS A 368 -2.76 -1.24 -20.04
C CYS A 368 -3.05 0.27 -20.11
N THR A 369 -2.28 1.10 -19.39
CA THR A 369 -2.47 2.56 -19.35
C THR A 369 -2.39 3.18 -20.74
N PHE A 370 -1.39 2.79 -21.53
CA PHE A 370 -1.17 3.34 -22.87
C PHE A 370 -1.81 2.52 -23.99
N SER A 371 -2.59 1.49 -23.66
CA SER A 371 -3.24 0.59 -24.64
C SER A 371 -2.27 0.04 -25.70
N ILE A 372 -1.05 -0.29 -25.29
CA ILE A 372 0.01 -0.77 -26.19
C ILE A 372 -0.34 -2.18 -26.68
N LYS A 373 -0.08 -2.44 -27.96
CA LYS A 373 -0.17 -3.78 -28.55
C LYS A 373 1.23 -4.38 -28.58
N SER A 374 1.45 -5.46 -27.86
CA SER A 374 2.71 -6.21 -27.82
C SER A 374 2.40 -7.70 -27.90
N ILE A 375 2.95 -8.41 -28.87
CA ILE A 375 2.73 -9.86 -28.99
C ILE A 375 3.53 -10.55 -27.90
N LYS A 376 2.89 -11.40 -27.08
CA LYS A 376 3.54 -12.20 -26.02
C LYS A 376 4.60 -11.40 -25.21
N PRO A 377 4.20 -10.30 -24.53
CA PRO A 377 5.11 -9.40 -23.83
C PRO A 377 6.05 -10.11 -22.85
N ILE A 378 5.60 -11.16 -22.14
CA ILE A 378 6.48 -11.93 -21.24
C ILE A 378 7.63 -12.57 -22.03
N ASN A 379 7.30 -13.21 -23.15
CA ASN A 379 8.28 -13.93 -23.97
C ASN A 379 9.23 -13.00 -24.74
N ASN A 380 8.82 -11.76 -24.98
CA ASN A 380 9.56 -10.80 -25.81
C ASN A 380 10.25 -9.68 -25.01
N LEU A 381 10.04 -9.61 -23.69
CA LEU A 381 10.65 -8.60 -22.81
C LEU A 381 11.44 -9.19 -21.64
N PHE A 382 11.26 -10.49 -21.33
CA PHE A 382 11.94 -11.17 -20.23
C PHE A 382 12.77 -12.35 -20.74
N ASP A 383 13.93 -12.56 -20.12
CA ASP A 383 14.83 -13.69 -20.41
C ASP A 383 14.19 -15.03 -20.03
N SER A 384 14.57 -16.12 -20.70
CA SER A 384 14.00 -17.45 -20.44
C SER A 384 14.21 -17.92 -19.00
N GLU A 385 15.37 -17.61 -18.41
CA GLU A 385 15.69 -17.91 -17.02
C GLU A 385 14.75 -17.16 -16.07
N VAL A 386 14.49 -15.88 -16.36
CA VAL A 386 13.55 -15.04 -15.60
C VAL A 386 12.12 -15.58 -15.71
N ILE A 387 11.70 -16.01 -16.90
CA ILE A 387 10.38 -16.62 -17.11
C ILE A 387 10.22 -17.89 -16.26
N SER A 388 11.29 -18.67 -16.08
CA SER A 388 11.26 -19.92 -15.30
C SER A 388 11.03 -19.71 -13.79
N VAL A 389 11.28 -18.50 -13.28
CA VAL A 389 11.14 -18.15 -11.86
C VAL A 389 9.90 -17.30 -11.56
N LEU A 390 9.15 -16.89 -12.58
CA LEU A 390 7.88 -16.19 -12.40
C LEU A 390 6.91 -17.02 -11.54
N PHE A 391 6.25 -16.35 -10.61
CA PHE A 391 5.28 -16.90 -9.66
C PHE A 391 5.84 -17.98 -8.71
N LYS A 392 7.16 -18.12 -8.56
CA LYS A 392 7.76 -18.86 -7.43
C LYS A 392 7.47 -18.16 -6.10
N ASP A 393 7.57 -18.91 -5.00
CA ASP A 393 7.43 -18.31 -3.68
C ASP A 393 8.60 -17.36 -3.40
N PHE A 394 8.34 -16.17 -2.86
CA PHE A 394 9.40 -15.20 -2.60
C PHE A 394 10.41 -15.66 -1.55
N GLN A 395 10.14 -16.72 -0.80
CA GLN A 395 11.10 -17.30 0.15
C GLN A 395 12.00 -18.37 -0.50
N GLU A 396 11.81 -18.66 -1.79
CA GLU A 396 12.69 -19.56 -2.56
C GLU A 396 14.00 -18.86 -2.96
N LYS A 397 15.04 -19.67 -3.20
CA LYS A 397 16.35 -19.22 -3.67
C LYS A 397 16.68 -19.88 -5.02
N PRO A 398 16.04 -19.43 -6.12
CA PRO A 398 16.41 -19.90 -7.44
C PRO A 398 17.80 -19.37 -7.81
N GLU A 399 18.55 -20.16 -8.58
CA GLU A 399 19.75 -19.69 -9.27
C GLU A 399 19.30 -19.03 -10.58
N ILE A 400 19.54 -17.73 -10.73
CA ILE A 400 19.24 -16.99 -11.97
C ILE A 400 20.57 -16.65 -12.65
N ASP A 401 20.78 -17.18 -13.85
CA ASP A 401 21.94 -16.83 -14.67
C ASP A 401 21.64 -15.62 -15.57
N TYR A 402 22.23 -14.48 -15.23
CA TYR A 402 22.10 -13.23 -15.98
C TYR A 402 23.13 -13.08 -17.12
N SER A 403 24.00 -14.07 -17.35
CA SER A 403 25.14 -13.94 -18.27
C SER A 403 24.77 -13.86 -19.77
N ARG A 404 23.50 -14.05 -20.13
CA ARG A 404 23.04 -14.18 -21.53
C ARG A 404 21.82 -13.33 -21.84
N THR A 405 21.98 -12.01 -21.93
CA THR A 405 20.93 -11.15 -22.49
C THR A 405 21.09 -11.05 -24.01
N ASP A 406 20.05 -11.45 -24.75
CA ASP A 406 20.04 -11.39 -26.22
C ASP A 406 19.91 -9.93 -26.72
N SER A 407 20.79 -9.53 -27.64
CA SER A 407 20.70 -8.26 -28.38
C SER A 407 19.30 -7.99 -28.96
N LYS A 408 18.59 -9.02 -29.44
CA LYS A 408 17.22 -8.89 -29.97
C LYS A 408 16.22 -8.56 -28.86
N LEU A 409 16.40 -9.15 -27.69
CA LEU A 409 15.57 -8.88 -26.52
C LEU A 409 15.75 -7.43 -26.06
N ASN A 410 16.99 -6.96 -25.99
CA ASN A 410 17.26 -5.56 -25.66
C ASN A 410 16.69 -4.59 -26.71
N ALA A 411 16.77 -4.92 -28.00
CA ALA A 411 16.09 -4.15 -29.04
C ALA A 411 14.57 -4.09 -28.82
N ALA A 412 13.92 -5.20 -28.45
CA ALA A 412 12.49 -5.23 -28.14
C ALA A 412 12.14 -4.41 -26.89
N ARG A 413 12.98 -4.45 -25.85
CA ARG A 413 12.83 -3.64 -24.63
C ARG A 413 12.95 -2.14 -24.94
N VAL A 414 13.97 -1.74 -25.70
CA VAL A 414 14.14 -0.34 -26.13
C VAL A 414 12.94 0.12 -26.96
N GLN A 415 12.47 -0.68 -27.91
CA GLN A 415 11.27 -0.36 -28.70
C GLN A 415 10.01 -0.21 -27.85
N PHE A 416 9.84 -1.08 -26.84
CA PHE A 416 8.71 -0.99 -25.93
C PHE A 416 8.77 0.30 -25.10
N LEU A 417 9.92 0.61 -24.50
CA LEU A 417 10.09 1.81 -23.68
C LEU A 417 9.98 3.09 -24.50
N THR A 418 10.56 3.18 -25.71
CA THR A 418 10.41 4.35 -26.59
C THR A 418 8.95 4.57 -26.99
N LYS A 419 8.18 3.49 -27.18
CA LYS A 419 6.74 3.61 -27.43
C LYS A 419 5.97 4.16 -26.23
N VAL A 420 6.30 3.72 -25.01
CA VAL A 420 5.74 4.29 -23.77
C VAL A 420 6.10 5.78 -23.66
N ILE A 421 7.36 6.15 -23.92
CA ILE A 421 7.81 7.55 -23.87
C ILE A 421 7.00 8.41 -24.84
N SER A 422 6.86 8.00 -26.12
CA SER A 422 6.06 8.74 -27.09
C SER A 422 4.60 8.92 -26.64
N LEU A 423 3.94 7.85 -26.20
CA LEU A 423 2.55 7.93 -25.73
C LEU A 423 2.39 8.76 -24.44
N SER A 424 3.40 8.78 -23.58
CA SER A 424 3.40 9.63 -22.38
C SER A 424 3.54 11.12 -22.72
N VAL A 425 4.27 11.46 -23.78
CA VAL A 425 4.37 12.85 -24.28
C VAL A 425 3.06 13.27 -24.94
N GLU A 426 2.43 12.39 -25.71
CA GLU A 426 1.09 12.61 -26.30
C GLU A 426 0.01 12.85 -25.23
N ALA A 427 0.18 12.29 -24.03
CA ALA A 427 -0.74 12.45 -22.90
C ALA A 427 -0.54 13.74 -22.08
N ILE A 428 0.50 14.54 -22.36
CA ILE A 428 0.70 15.84 -21.71
C ILE A 428 -0.48 16.75 -22.10
N THR A 429 -1.04 17.46 -21.11
CA THR A 429 -2.16 18.37 -21.35
C THR A 429 -1.75 19.82 -21.10
N VAL A 430 -2.35 20.73 -21.87
CA VAL A 430 -2.15 22.17 -21.72
C VAL A 430 -3.51 22.80 -21.43
N LYS A 431 -3.60 23.54 -20.33
CA LYS A 431 -4.82 24.25 -19.93
C LYS A 431 -4.44 25.63 -19.41
N ASP A 432 -5.11 26.67 -19.90
CA ASP A 432 -4.88 28.06 -19.49
C ASP A 432 -3.38 28.48 -19.58
N ASP A 433 -2.71 28.05 -20.66
CA ASP A 433 -1.27 28.22 -20.92
C ASP A 433 -0.32 27.52 -19.91
N GLU A 434 -0.85 26.71 -18.99
CA GLU A 434 -0.08 25.86 -18.09
C GLU A 434 0.07 24.43 -18.64
N ILE A 435 1.27 23.88 -18.54
CA ILE A 435 1.60 22.52 -18.99
C ILE A 435 1.49 21.55 -17.80
N TYR A 436 0.61 20.57 -17.91
CA TYR A 436 0.40 19.51 -16.91
C TYR A 436 1.09 18.22 -17.38
N ALA A 437 2.29 17.98 -16.86
CA ALA A 437 3.15 16.86 -17.26
C ALA A 437 3.53 15.91 -16.11
N THR A 438 2.81 15.94 -14.99
CA THR A 438 3.08 15.07 -13.81
C THR A 438 3.11 13.60 -14.18
N ASP A 439 2.14 13.16 -14.98
CA ASP A 439 2.05 11.77 -15.43
C ASP A 439 3.21 11.41 -16.35
N HIS A 440 3.59 12.31 -17.26
CA HIS A 440 4.76 12.10 -18.11
C HIS A 440 6.04 11.94 -17.28
N VAL A 441 6.28 12.81 -16.30
CA VAL A 441 7.44 12.73 -15.40
C VAL A 441 7.43 11.39 -14.63
N PHE A 442 6.28 10.97 -14.13
CA PHE A 442 6.11 9.67 -13.49
C PHE A 442 6.49 8.52 -14.43
N TRP A 443 5.92 8.45 -15.65
CA TRP A 443 6.22 7.38 -16.60
C TRP A 443 7.68 7.38 -17.06
N MET A 444 8.28 8.54 -17.22
CA MET A 444 9.70 8.67 -17.55
C MET A 444 10.61 8.10 -16.45
N SER A 445 10.27 8.35 -15.18
CA SER A 445 10.99 7.75 -14.05
C SER A 445 10.94 6.23 -14.09
N LYS A 446 9.77 5.66 -14.43
CA LYS A 446 9.56 4.20 -14.55
C LYS A 446 10.26 3.61 -15.77
N CYS A 447 10.27 4.30 -16.92
CA CYS A 447 11.05 3.89 -18.10
C CYS A 447 12.55 3.86 -17.82
N ARG A 448 13.07 4.88 -17.11
CA ARG A 448 14.47 4.92 -16.69
C ARG A 448 14.80 3.77 -15.72
N LEU A 449 13.93 3.51 -14.74
CA LEU A 449 14.10 2.41 -13.79
C LEU A 449 14.20 1.06 -14.50
N LEU A 450 13.25 0.75 -15.40
CA LEU A 450 13.32 -0.48 -16.20
C LEU A 450 14.57 -0.53 -17.09
N GLY A 451 14.94 0.60 -17.71
CA GLY A 451 16.17 0.69 -18.49
C GLY A 451 17.41 0.36 -17.66
N MET A 452 17.47 0.81 -16.40
CA MET A 452 18.59 0.53 -15.51
C MET A 452 18.63 -0.95 -15.09
N ILE A 453 17.47 -1.52 -14.75
CA ILE A 453 17.36 -2.93 -14.35
C ILE A 453 17.71 -3.87 -15.52
N TRP A 454 17.35 -3.50 -16.75
CA TRP A 454 17.62 -4.28 -17.96
C TRP A 454 18.97 -3.98 -18.63
N ASP A 455 19.81 -3.15 -18.01
CA ASP A 455 21.12 -2.74 -18.54
C ASP A 455 21.03 -2.19 -19.98
N LEU A 456 20.07 -1.27 -20.21
CA LEU A 456 19.87 -0.60 -21.49
C LEU A 456 20.60 0.75 -21.54
N ASP A 457 20.84 1.24 -22.75
CA ASP A 457 21.34 2.60 -22.97
C ASP A 457 20.28 3.65 -22.59
N ILE A 458 20.40 4.17 -21.37
CA ILE A 458 19.52 5.22 -20.83
C ILE A 458 19.64 6.53 -21.61
N ASP A 459 20.80 6.82 -22.20
CA ASP A 459 21.01 8.05 -22.97
C ASP A 459 20.18 8.01 -24.26
N SER A 460 20.07 6.84 -24.91
CA SER A 460 19.19 6.65 -26.06
C SER A 460 17.71 6.93 -25.74
N LEU A 461 17.23 6.46 -24.58
CA LEU A 461 15.84 6.70 -24.14
C LEU A 461 15.60 8.18 -23.83
N ARG A 462 16.58 8.85 -23.21
CA ARG A 462 16.53 10.29 -22.91
C ARG A 462 16.55 11.13 -24.18
N LYS A 463 17.42 10.80 -25.13
CA LYS A 463 17.48 11.44 -26.46
C LYS A 463 16.12 11.33 -27.16
N HIS A 464 15.53 10.14 -27.18
CA HIS A 464 14.18 9.93 -27.73
C HIS A 464 13.14 10.83 -27.02
N GLN A 465 13.16 10.91 -25.69
CA GLN A 465 12.27 11.81 -24.94
C GLN A 465 12.40 13.28 -25.38
N VAL A 466 13.62 13.80 -25.47
CA VAL A 466 13.89 15.19 -25.90
C VAL A 466 13.32 15.44 -27.29
N VAL A 467 13.60 14.55 -28.24
CA VAL A 467 13.12 14.66 -29.62
C VAL A 467 11.60 14.57 -29.69
N GLN A 468 10.96 13.71 -28.89
CA GLN A 468 9.49 13.62 -28.81
C GLN A 468 8.86 14.88 -28.20
N LEU A 469 9.45 15.46 -27.16
CA LEU A 469 8.96 16.71 -26.56
C LEU A 469 9.01 17.87 -27.56
N PHE A 470 10.13 18.02 -28.28
CA PHE A 470 10.18 18.98 -29.39
C PHE A 470 9.17 18.60 -30.48
N THR A 471 9.02 17.33 -30.86
CA THR A 471 8.06 16.95 -31.92
C THR A 471 6.63 17.42 -31.61
N HIS A 472 6.23 17.39 -30.33
CA HIS A 472 4.90 17.80 -29.86
C HIS A 472 4.80 19.28 -29.46
N GLY A 473 5.88 20.06 -29.53
CA GLY A 473 5.86 21.50 -29.26
C GLY A 473 6.16 21.90 -27.81
N TYR A 474 6.54 20.96 -26.94
CA TYR A 474 6.91 21.22 -25.54
C TYR A 474 8.35 21.72 -25.42
N ASN A 475 8.65 22.85 -26.10
CA ASN A 475 10.01 23.36 -26.30
C ASN A 475 10.74 23.61 -24.97
N ILE A 476 10.10 24.26 -23.99
CA ILE A 476 10.71 24.61 -22.70
C ILE A 476 11.22 23.35 -21.99
N MET A 477 10.35 22.35 -21.83
CA MET A 477 10.71 21.07 -21.21
C MET A 477 11.83 20.34 -21.97
N ALA A 478 11.79 20.38 -23.30
CA ALA A 478 12.80 19.75 -24.13
C ALA A 478 14.17 20.44 -24.00
N TYR A 479 14.20 21.77 -23.93
CA TYR A 479 15.42 22.55 -23.70
C TYR A 479 16.07 22.21 -22.37
N ASP A 480 15.28 22.25 -21.29
CA ASP A 480 15.77 21.95 -19.93
C ASP A 480 16.42 20.56 -19.86
N LEU A 481 15.85 19.59 -20.60
CA LEU A 481 16.36 18.22 -20.63
C LEU A 481 17.55 18.03 -21.58
N SER A 482 17.65 18.83 -22.66
CA SER A 482 18.64 18.65 -23.73
C SER A 482 20.10 18.69 -23.25
N GLY A 483 20.39 19.43 -22.18
CA GLY A 483 21.73 19.53 -21.58
C GLY A 483 22.20 18.24 -20.89
N SER A 484 21.29 17.32 -20.60
CA SER A 484 21.58 16.04 -19.91
C SER A 484 21.75 14.84 -20.86
N VAL A 485 21.73 15.09 -22.18
CA VAL A 485 22.00 14.09 -23.21
C VAL A 485 23.51 14.04 -23.50
N SER A 486 24.09 12.84 -23.43
CA SER A 486 25.53 12.61 -23.59
C SER A 486 25.92 12.56 -25.07
N ASP A 487 25.14 11.85 -25.88
CA ASP A 487 25.30 11.75 -27.33
C ASP A 487 24.78 13.01 -28.05
N ARG A 488 25.55 14.10 -27.92
CA ARG A 488 25.22 15.42 -28.47
C ARG A 488 25.14 15.40 -30.00
N ASN A 489 26.05 14.72 -30.67
CA ASN A 489 26.10 14.69 -32.12
C ASN A 489 24.82 14.10 -32.73
N GLN A 490 24.44 12.88 -32.32
CA GLN A 490 23.22 12.25 -32.84
C GLN A 490 21.96 13.04 -32.48
N LEU A 491 21.92 13.65 -31.28
CA LEU A 491 20.85 14.58 -30.92
C LEU A 491 20.79 15.76 -31.91
N GLY A 492 21.93 16.37 -32.24
CA GLY A 492 22.01 17.46 -33.22
C GLY A 492 21.43 17.11 -34.57
N ILE A 493 21.73 15.91 -35.09
CA ILE A 493 21.21 15.38 -36.36
C ILE A 493 19.68 15.23 -36.31
N GLU A 494 19.14 14.66 -35.23
CA GLU A 494 17.70 14.46 -35.07
C GLU A 494 16.95 15.79 -34.88
N LEU A 495 17.53 16.75 -34.15
CA LEU A 495 16.97 18.09 -33.99
C LEU A 495 16.98 18.88 -35.31
N LEU A 496 18.00 18.71 -36.16
CA LEU A 496 18.05 19.32 -37.49
C LEU A 496 16.91 18.81 -38.38
N ALA A 497 16.70 17.50 -38.38
CA ALA A 497 15.59 16.88 -39.11
C ALA A 497 14.24 17.43 -38.62
N LEU A 498 14.08 17.62 -37.32
CA LEU A 498 12.87 18.19 -36.76
C LEU A 498 12.69 19.69 -37.10
N ALA A 499 13.78 20.48 -37.07
CA ALA A 499 13.77 21.88 -37.48
C ALA A 499 13.36 22.02 -38.95
N GLY A 500 13.91 21.18 -39.83
CA GLY A 500 13.51 21.11 -41.24
C GLY A 500 12.03 20.76 -41.44
N LYS A 501 11.51 19.80 -40.67
CA LYS A 501 10.07 19.44 -40.69
C LYS A 501 9.18 20.62 -40.28
N ARG A 502 9.51 21.30 -39.17
CA ARG A 502 8.76 22.47 -38.68
C ARG A 502 8.82 23.63 -39.67
N MET A 503 9.98 23.88 -40.28
CA MET A 503 10.16 24.88 -41.33
C MET A 503 9.29 24.59 -42.55
N SER A 504 9.30 23.35 -43.04
CA SER A 504 8.47 22.95 -44.18
C SER A 504 6.99 23.20 -43.91
N LYS A 505 6.52 22.92 -42.68
CA LYS A 505 5.14 23.17 -42.27
C LYS A 505 4.82 24.66 -42.15
N HIS A 506 5.74 25.44 -41.57
CA HIS A 506 5.61 26.89 -41.43
C HIS A 506 5.47 27.57 -42.80
N VAL A 507 6.32 27.20 -43.76
CA VAL A 507 6.28 27.72 -45.13
C VAL A 507 4.99 27.29 -45.85
N ALA A 508 4.56 26.05 -45.67
CA ALA A 508 3.32 25.54 -46.26
C ALA A 508 2.05 26.21 -45.71
N ALA A 509 2.07 26.67 -44.46
CA ALA A 509 0.96 27.38 -43.82
C ALA A 509 0.87 28.87 -44.24
N SER A 510 1.89 29.40 -44.92
CA SER A 510 1.93 30.81 -45.33
C SER A 510 1.02 31.13 -46.51
N SER A 511 0.49 32.35 -46.55
CA SER A 511 -0.30 32.85 -47.68
C SER A 511 0.55 33.20 -48.92
N ASN A 512 1.87 33.40 -48.75
CA ASN A 512 2.80 33.85 -49.79
C ASN A 512 3.87 32.80 -50.11
N LEU A 513 3.43 31.57 -50.37
CA LEU A 513 4.27 30.39 -50.62
C LEU A 513 5.41 30.65 -51.62
N GLY A 514 5.14 31.33 -52.73
CA GLY A 514 6.15 31.60 -53.76
C GLY A 514 7.29 32.52 -53.29
N THR A 515 7.01 33.47 -52.40
CA THR A 515 8.03 34.38 -51.86
C THR A 515 8.84 33.74 -50.73
N GLN A 516 8.20 32.92 -49.89
CA GLN A 516 8.89 32.21 -48.82
C GLN A 516 9.75 31.07 -49.36
N LEU A 517 9.32 30.40 -50.44
CA LEU A 517 10.15 29.41 -51.15
C LEU A 517 11.37 30.06 -51.83
N ALA A 518 11.26 31.32 -52.27
CA ALA A 518 12.39 32.05 -52.86
C ALA A 518 13.45 32.44 -51.82
N ALA A 519 13.10 32.50 -50.54
CA ALA A 519 14.02 32.74 -49.44
C ALA A 519 14.83 31.48 -49.05
N LEU A 520 14.46 30.31 -49.56
CA LEU A 520 15.12 29.04 -49.26
C LEU A 520 16.17 28.70 -50.31
N THR A 521 17.35 28.25 -49.87
CA THR A 521 18.36 27.74 -50.80
C THR A 521 17.91 26.41 -51.41
N PRO A 522 18.32 26.07 -52.65
CA PRO A 522 17.96 24.78 -53.27
C PRO A 522 18.36 23.56 -52.44
N THR A 523 19.44 23.67 -51.66
CA THR A 523 19.91 22.64 -50.73
C THR A 523 18.93 22.42 -49.57
N VAL A 524 18.44 23.50 -48.95
CA VAL A 524 17.48 23.43 -47.85
C VAL A 524 16.12 22.93 -48.34
N THR A 525 15.65 23.41 -49.51
CA THR A 525 14.40 22.93 -50.12
C THR A 525 14.46 21.42 -50.40
N ARG A 526 15.54 20.95 -51.04
CA ARG A 526 15.73 19.52 -51.30
C ARG A 526 15.82 18.70 -50.01
N TYR A 527 16.44 19.23 -48.96
CA TYR A 527 16.49 18.54 -47.66
C TYR A 527 15.09 18.40 -47.04
N MET A 528 14.30 19.47 -47.02
CA MET A 528 12.92 19.41 -46.51
C MET A 528 12.08 18.39 -47.29
N ASP A 529 12.24 18.29 -48.61
CA ASP A 529 11.56 17.28 -49.43
C ASP A 529 11.89 15.83 -49.01
N THR A 530 13.07 15.59 -48.42
CA THR A 530 13.45 14.26 -47.90
C THR A 530 12.81 13.92 -46.55
N LEU A 531 12.28 14.92 -45.83
CA LEU A 531 11.73 14.77 -44.48
C LEU A 531 10.21 14.49 -44.47
N ASN A 532 9.61 14.27 -45.64
CA ASN A 532 8.18 14.05 -45.83
C ASN A 532 7.65 12.81 -45.09
N GLY A 533 6.57 12.96 -44.31
CA GLY A 533 5.73 11.83 -43.87
C GLY A 533 5.29 11.82 -42.40
N ASP A 534 6.05 12.43 -41.49
CA ASP A 534 5.74 12.37 -40.05
C ASP A 534 5.12 13.68 -39.53
N TRP A 535 4.19 13.55 -38.59
CA TRP A 535 3.55 14.69 -37.92
C TRP A 535 4.54 15.45 -37.03
N CYS A 536 4.44 16.79 -37.01
CA CYS A 536 5.09 17.66 -36.03
C CYS A 536 4.16 18.84 -35.66
N ALA A 537 4.34 19.38 -34.46
CA ALA A 537 3.59 20.53 -33.97
C ALA A 537 3.84 21.78 -34.85
N GLU A 538 2.82 22.64 -34.95
CA GLU A 538 3.03 23.98 -35.51
C GLU A 538 3.97 24.76 -34.60
N SER A 539 4.80 25.61 -35.20
CA SER A 539 5.85 26.31 -34.46
C SER A 539 6.01 27.71 -35.02
N THR A 540 6.31 28.65 -34.13
CA THR A 540 6.66 30.00 -34.54
C THR A 540 8.03 29.98 -35.20
N LEU A 541 8.30 30.99 -36.03
CA LEU A 541 9.63 31.13 -36.64
C LEU A 541 10.73 31.25 -35.58
N LYS A 542 10.42 31.87 -34.43
CA LYS A 542 11.33 31.94 -33.27
C LYS A 542 11.67 30.55 -32.73
N ASP A 543 10.68 29.68 -32.53
CA ASP A 543 10.93 28.31 -32.05
C ASP A 543 11.78 27.49 -33.03
N ILE A 544 11.64 27.73 -34.33
CA ILE A 544 12.44 27.07 -35.37
C ILE A 544 13.88 27.58 -35.34
N ILE A 545 14.08 28.90 -35.17
CA ILE A 545 15.41 29.52 -34.99
C ILE A 545 16.10 28.94 -33.76
N ASP A 546 15.41 28.91 -32.62
CA ASP A 546 15.97 28.42 -31.36
C ASP A 546 16.36 26.93 -31.50
N LEU A 547 15.48 26.11 -32.11
CA LEU A 547 15.73 24.68 -32.32
C LEU A 547 16.91 24.43 -33.27
N THR A 548 17.01 25.21 -34.35
CA THR A 548 18.12 25.14 -35.30
C THR A 548 19.43 25.55 -34.63
N THR A 549 19.41 26.58 -33.79
CA THR A 549 20.56 27.03 -33.01
C THR A 549 21.02 25.96 -32.03
N LEU A 550 20.08 25.28 -31.36
CA LEU A 550 20.41 24.14 -30.49
C LEU A 550 21.04 23.00 -31.30
N SER A 551 20.48 22.65 -32.45
CA SER A 551 21.06 21.64 -33.35
C SER A 551 22.50 21.99 -33.75
N ILE A 552 22.78 23.24 -34.13
CA ILE A 552 24.14 23.71 -34.44
C ILE A 552 25.08 23.53 -33.23
N SER A 553 24.62 23.88 -32.02
CA SER A 553 25.42 23.73 -30.80
C SER A 553 25.77 22.27 -30.42
N CYS A 554 25.10 21.31 -31.06
CA CYS A 554 25.27 19.88 -30.84
C CYS A 554 26.19 19.22 -31.89
N LEU A 555 26.36 19.85 -33.06
CA LEU A 555 27.06 19.29 -34.22
C LEU A 555 28.50 19.81 -34.28
N GLU A 556 29.37 19.07 -34.97
CA GLU A 556 30.76 19.48 -35.22
C GLU A 556 30.87 20.24 -36.56
N ASP A 557 31.72 21.27 -36.62
CA ASP A 557 31.81 22.21 -37.74
C ASP A 557 32.15 21.55 -39.11
N ASP A 558 32.77 20.36 -39.10
CA ASP A 558 33.21 19.65 -40.30
C ASP A 558 32.08 18.80 -40.93
N GLN A 559 30.99 18.57 -40.20
CA GLN A 559 29.89 17.71 -40.63
C GLN A 559 29.00 18.39 -41.70
N PRO A 560 28.47 17.63 -42.67
CA PRO A 560 27.53 18.17 -43.65
C PRO A 560 26.23 18.66 -43.00
N GLU A 561 25.80 18.02 -41.91
CA GLU A 561 24.63 18.40 -41.13
C GLU A 561 24.80 19.78 -40.48
N TYR A 562 26.00 20.11 -39.98
CA TYR A 562 26.29 21.43 -39.42
C TYR A 562 26.10 22.54 -40.48
N LYS A 563 26.68 22.33 -41.67
CA LYS A 563 26.55 23.28 -42.80
C LYS A 563 25.10 23.45 -43.22
N LEU A 564 24.34 22.35 -43.23
CA LEU A 564 22.92 22.37 -43.55
C LEU A 564 22.10 23.11 -42.49
N ALA A 565 22.41 22.93 -41.21
CA ALA A 565 21.78 23.65 -40.11
C ALA A 565 22.04 25.16 -40.19
N MET A 566 23.26 25.57 -40.56
CA MET A 566 23.60 26.98 -40.80
C MET A 566 22.79 27.59 -41.95
N LEU A 567 22.64 26.87 -43.08
CA LEU A 567 21.80 27.32 -44.19
C LEU A 567 20.32 27.41 -43.81
N LEU A 568 19.84 26.51 -42.95
CA LEU A 568 18.47 26.55 -42.42
C LEU A 568 18.26 27.76 -41.50
N LEU A 569 19.25 28.10 -40.68
CA LEU A 569 19.21 29.27 -39.79
C LEU A 569 19.23 30.60 -40.57
N GLU A 570 20.02 30.67 -41.65
CA GLU A 570 20.06 31.82 -42.56
C GLU A 570 18.71 32.01 -43.27
N ALA A 571 18.10 30.91 -43.73
CA ALA A 571 16.76 30.92 -44.28
C ALA A 571 15.71 31.44 -43.26
N CYS A 572 15.78 30.98 -42.00
CA CYS A 572 14.88 31.49 -40.96
C CYS A 572 15.07 32.99 -40.71
N SER A 573 16.31 33.47 -40.74
CA SER A 573 16.61 34.89 -40.57
C SER A 573 16.06 35.73 -41.71
N THR A 574 16.21 35.25 -42.95
CA THR A 574 15.66 35.91 -44.15
C THR A 574 14.14 36.00 -44.10
N LEU A 575 13.47 34.93 -43.68
CA LEU A 575 12.00 34.92 -43.52
C LEU A 575 11.55 35.90 -42.43
N ARG A 576 12.29 36.00 -41.32
CA ARG A 576 11.98 36.95 -40.24
C ARG A 576 12.07 38.40 -40.73
N ASP A 577 13.06 38.69 -41.58
CA ASP A 577 13.26 40.02 -42.16
C ASP A 577 12.23 40.35 -43.26
N MET A 578 11.52 39.35 -43.79
CA MET A 578 10.43 39.53 -44.77
C MET A 578 9.06 39.70 -44.12
N ASP A 579 8.86 39.16 -42.92
CA ASP A 579 7.60 39.24 -42.15
C ASP A 579 7.53 40.49 -41.22
N GLY A 580 8.66 41.20 -41.03
CA GLY A 580 8.74 42.49 -40.32
C GLY A 580 8.69 43.67 -41.28
#